data_AF-A0A9P4MSA6-F1
#
_entry.id   AF-A0A9P4MSA6-F1
#
_cell.length_a   1.000
_cell.length_b   1.000
_cell.length_c   1.000
_cell.angle_alpha   90.00
_cell.angle_beta   90.00
_cell.angle_gamma   90.00
#
_symmetry.space_group_name_H-M   'P 1'
#
loop_
_entity.id
_entity.type
_entity.pdbx_description
1 polymer ?
#
loop_
_entity_poly.entity_id
_entity_poly.type
_entity_poly.pdbx_seq_one_letter_code
_entity_poly.pdbx_strand_id
1 'polypeptide(L)'
;MDDRPNSTEPSSTTVHPVHSNVSEKAPSKPSKEQSTSPPQQQQNQARMATIQDDDELLLAQMGYKQEFKREFTKWSTLSYAISILGVLGSVPATFGSPVSAGGPATAVWAWFVGSCMAMVIASSVAELVSAYPTAGGMYFVTKHVVPKEHVAIWSWIIGWCNFLGQAAGVASLAYTISQMVLATAVMHSFYEDGSPSFRPTPLHTVLLAILILCLFGAICSLTTKSLHKIVLWFAPINILASVSICIALLILTPDKRSAKWVFTEFQDGSGWGSKGFSFLLGFLSVAWTMTDYDGTTHMSEETHDAAVRGPISIRLAVLVSGLVGWMLTVTFCFCMSDYEGIMSSPTGLPVAQIFFNAGGKTGGTIMWFFVMLVQFFTGCSAMLANARMAYAFSRDRAFPFSEFWENVNRVTQTPVNAVWLVVVFCSCMNLIGIGSTLTIVTIFSITAPALDISYIAVIIARRVYEDRIQFTPGPFQLGIWSKPMNAVAVTWVCFISVILFFPPIRPVTASNMNYAICVATFIGFFSLVWWYAGARKTYTGPRTQDLLAQLPTEEPDDSPEEYP
;
A
#
# COMPACT_ATOMS: atom_id res chain seq x y z
N MET A 1 69.43 -35.65 -46.01
CA MET A 1 68.78 -35.02 -44.84
C MET A 1 67.27 -35.24 -44.88
N ASP A 2 66.66 -36.29 -44.31
CA ASP A 2 67.03 -37.68 -43.92
C ASP A 2 65.87 -38.17 -42.98
N ASP A 3 65.42 -39.44 -42.91
CA ASP A 3 65.53 -40.58 -43.82
C ASP A 3 64.45 -41.67 -43.46
N ARG A 4 63.84 -42.31 -44.48
CA ARG A 4 63.19 -43.66 -44.53
C ARG A 4 62.00 -44.11 -43.59
N PRO A 5 61.31 -45.26 -43.88
CA PRO A 5 59.93 -45.57 -43.43
C PRO A 5 59.69 -47.03 -42.88
N ASN A 6 58.47 -47.59 -43.05
CA ASN A 6 57.92 -48.95 -42.72
C ASN A 6 57.45 -49.16 -41.25
N SER A 7 56.46 -50.00 -40.88
CA SER A 7 55.33 -50.73 -41.56
C SER A 7 54.30 -51.19 -40.46
N THR A 8 53.28 -52.08 -40.55
CA THR A 8 52.92 -53.22 -41.43
C THR A 8 51.39 -53.56 -41.40
N GLU A 9 50.98 -54.84 -41.50
CA GLU A 9 49.66 -55.44 -41.88
C GLU A 9 49.27 -56.66 -40.96
N PRO A 10 48.22 -57.52 -41.19
CA PRO A 10 46.81 -57.37 -41.67
C PRO A 10 45.77 -58.35 -40.95
N SER A 11 44.71 -58.79 -41.67
CA SER A 11 43.68 -59.87 -41.43
C SER A 11 42.45 -59.48 -40.56
N SER A 12 41.16 -59.57 -40.97
CA SER A 12 40.28 -60.52 -41.73
C SER A 12 39.42 -61.43 -40.79
N THR A 13 38.22 -61.95 -41.11
CA THR A 13 37.51 -62.21 -42.39
C THR A 13 35.96 -62.17 -42.21
N THR A 14 35.15 -62.52 -43.22
CA THR A 14 33.70 -62.18 -43.39
C THR A 14 32.77 -63.42 -43.50
N VAL A 15 31.45 -63.18 -43.71
CA VAL A 15 30.38 -64.06 -44.32
C VAL A 15 29.29 -64.63 -43.36
N HIS A 16 28.05 -64.74 -43.90
CA HIS A 16 26.76 -65.17 -43.28
C HIS A 16 26.30 -66.56 -43.82
N PRO A 17 24.98 -66.95 -43.90
CA PRO A 17 23.83 -66.94 -42.95
C PRO A 17 23.11 -68.34 -42.81
N VAL A 18 21.90 -68.35 -42.21
CA VAL A 18 20.70 -69.22 -42.50
C VAL A 18 20.33 -70.36 -41.51
N HIS A 19 19.06 -70.32 -41.02
CA HIS A 19 18.11 -71.32 -40.45
C HIS A 19 18.59 -72.64 -39.77
N SER A 20 17.85 -73.31 -38.85
CA SER A 20 16.80 -72.95 -37.85
C SER A 20 16.31 -74.22 -37.12
N ASN A 21 16.08 -74.23 -35.78
CA ASN A 21 14.86 -74.77 -35.10
C ASN A 21 15.00 -75.16 -33.60
N VAL A 22 13.99 -74.73 -32.82
CA VAL A 22 13.25 -75.45 -31.74
C VAL A 22 13.93 -75.78 -30.37
N SER A 23 13.33 -75.21 -29.31
CA SER A 23 13.29 -75.63 -27.88
C SER A 23 14.59 -75.62 -27.05
N GLU A 24 14.60 -75.35 -25.74
CA GLU A 24 13.49 -75.09 -24.79
C GLU A 24 13.94 -74.22 -23.58
N LYS A 25 12.97 -73.76 -22.76
CA LYS A 25 13.07 -73.30 -21.35
C LYS A 25 13.78 -71.95 -21.04
N ALA A 26 12.92 -70.98 -20.68
CA ALA A 26 13.19 -69.80 -19.84
C ALA A 26 13.34 -70.21 -18.33
N PRO A 27 13.47 -69.33 -17.30
CA PRO A 27 13.23 -67.87 -17.29
C PRO A 27 14.14 -66.96 -16.41
N SER A 28 14.09 -65.63 -16.63
CA SER A 28 13.85 -64.64 -15.54
C SER A 28 13.68 -63.17 -15.97
N LYS A 29 12.41 -62.70 -15.92
CA LYS A 29 11.95 -61.31 -15.63
C LYS A 29 12.23 -60.18 -16.67
N PRO A 30 11.48 -59.05 -16.62
CA PRO A 30 11.05 -58.36 -17.84
C PRO A 30 11.49 -56.88 -17.97
N SER A 31 11.17 -56.34 -19.15
CA SER A 31 11.31 -54.94 -19.56
C SER A 31 10.60 -53.92 -18.65
N LYS A 32 11.13 -52.68 -18.64
CA LYS A 32 10.44 -51.44 -18.25
C LYS A 32 10.63 -50.43 -19.39
N GLU A 33 9.55 -50.04 -20.06
CA GLU A 33 8.68 -48.88 -19.76
C GLU A 33 9.28 -47.56 -20.25
N GLN A 34 8.59 -46.93 -21.22
CA GLN A 34 8.90 -45.58 -21.70
C GLN A 34 8.53 -44.55 -20.63
N SER A 35 9.48 -43.71 -20.22
CA SER A 35 9.24 -42.64 -19.25
C SER A 35 8.54 -41.44 -19.89
N THR A 36 7.21 -41.43 -19.84
CA THR A 36 6.43 -40.21 -20.06
C THR A 36 6.70 -39.22 -18.93
N SER A 37 7.24 -38.05 -19.27
CA SER A 37 7.38 -36.91 -18.34
C SER A 37 6.16 -35.97 -18.48
N PRO A 38 5.71 -35.31 -17.39
CA PRO A 38 4.41 -34.66 -17.38
C PRO A 38 4.43 -33.31 -18.12
N PRO A 39 3.53 -33.07 -19.10
CA PRO A 39 3.51 -31.83 -19.88
C PRO A 39 3.23 -30.57 -19.05
N GLN A 40 2.67 -30.72 -17.84
CA GLN A 40 2.39 -29.61 -16.92
C GLN A 40 3.62 -28.83 -16.47
N GLN A 41 4.82 -29.42 -16.41
CA GLN A 41 6.02 -28.66 -16.04
C GLN A 41 6.50 -27.78 -17.19
N GLN A 42 6.55 -28.30 -18.42
CA GLN A 42 6.87 -27.49 -19.61
C GLN A 42 5.78 -26.45 -19.91
N GLN A 43 4.49 -26.78 -19.79
CA GLN A 43 3.42 -25.80 -19.94
C GLN A 43 3.50 -24.68 -18.88
N ASN A 44 3.80 -25.00 -17.62
CA ASN A 44 3.99 -23.95 -16.60
C ASN A 44 5.24 -23.10 -16.86
N GLN A 45 6.34 -23.67 -17.36
CA GLN A 45 7.53 -22.89 -17.74
C GLN A 45 7.28 -22.00 -18.95
N ALA A 46 6.70 -22.54 -20.04
CA ALA A 46 6.34 -21.77 -21.23
C ALA A 46 5.35 -20.64 -20.91
N ARG A 47 4.34 -20.92 -20.06
CA ARG A 47 3.37 -19.93 -19.59
C ARG A 47 3.97 -18.88 -18.64
N MET A 48 4.99 -19.23 -17.86
CA MET A 48 5.71 -18.24 -17.05
C MET A 48 6.64 -17.36 -17.89
N ALA A 49 7.21 -17.90 -18.98
CA ALA A 49 7.97 -17.12 -19.95
C ALA A 49 7.06 -16.11 -20.67
N THR A 50 5.99 -16.58 -21.33
CA THR A 50 5.06 -15.66 -22.04
C THR A 50 4.49 -14.59 -21.13
N ILE A 51 4.00 -14.93 -19.93
CA ILE A 51 3.49 -13.90 -18.98
C ILE A 51 4.57 -12.89 -18.58
N GLN A 52 5.84 -13.31 -18.46
CA GLN A 52 6.93 -12.40 -18.13
C GLN A 52 7.28 -11.48 -19.30
N ASP A 53 7.26 -12.01 -20.53
CA ASP A 53 7.43 -11.22 -21.75
C ASP A 53 6.23 -10.27 -21.95
N ASP A 54 4.99 -10.72 -21.75
CA ASP A 54 3.74 -9.93 -21.85
C ASP A 54 3.76 -8.68 -20.95
N ASP A 55 4.10 -8.82 -19.67
CA ASP A 55 4.21 -7.68 -18.74
C ASP A 55 5.36 -6.73 -19.15
N GLU A 56 6.46 -7.23 -19.72
CA GLU A 56 7.62 -6.42 -20.13
C GLU A 56 7.33 -5.67 -21.45
N LEU A 57 6.65 -6.32 -22.39
CA LEU A 57 6.07 -5.72 -23.59
C LEU A 57 5.03 -4.66 -23.23
N LEU A 58 4.16 -4.89 -22.25
CA LEU A 58 3.19 -3.89 -21.78
C LEU A 58 3.88 -2.68 -21.15
N LEU A 59 4.95 -2.88 -20.36
CA LEU A 59 5.74 -1.78 -19.80
C LEU A 59 6.49 -1.00 -20.91
N ALA A 60 6.99 -1.69 -21.93
CA ALA A 60 7.65 -1.10 -23.10
C ALA A 60 6.67 -0.34 -24.02
N GLN A 61 5.43 -0.83 -24.20
CA GLN A 61 4.33 -0.10 -24.85
C GLN A 61 3.93 1.15 -24.07
N MET A 62 3.96 1.08 -22.73
CA MET A 62 3.89 2.24 -21.84
C MET A 62 5.18 3.08 -21.84
N GLY A 63 6.15 2.76 -22.70
CA GLY A 63 7.37 3.53 -22.97
C GLY A 63 8.39 3.58 -21.84
N TYR A 64 8.34 2.64 -20.89
CA TYR A 64 9.35 2.48 -19.85
C TYR A 64 10.14 1.17 -20.06
N LYS A 65 11.45 1.23 -19.80
CA LYS A 65 12.29 0.03 -19.72
C LYS A 65 12.17 -0.60 -18.33
N GLN A 66 12.14 -1.92 -18.26
CA GLN A 66 12.22 -2.64 -17.00
C GLN A 66 13.64 -2.50 -16.39
N GLU A 67 13.71 -1.91 -15.18
CA GLU A 67 14.93 -1.84 -14.36
C GLU A 67 14.85 -2.72 -13.11
N PHE A 68 13.64 -3.10 -12.68
CA PHE A 68 13.41 -3.95 -11.51
C PHE A 68 13.23 -5.43 -11.88
N LYS A 69 13.58 -6.30 -10.93
CA LYS A 69 13.35 -7.74 -11.06
C LYS A 69 12.00 -8.10 -10.46
N ARG A 70 11.17 -8.80 -11.24
CA ARG A 70 9.92 -9.35 -10.74
C ARG A 70 10.24 -10.51 -9.79
N GLU A 71 9.99 -10.27 -8.51
CA GLU A 71 10.18 -11.25 -7.43
C GLU A 71 8.89 -11.35 -6.59
N PHE A 72 7.90 -10.45 -6.78
CA PHE A 72 6.63 -10.49 -6.06
C PHE A 72 5.65 -11.50 -6.68
N THR A 73 5.21 -12.42 -5.84
CA THR A 73 4.22 -13.46 -6.12
C THR A 73 2.80 -12.97 -5.78
N LYS A 74 1.77 -13.70 -6.24
CA LYS A 74 0.36 -13.47 -5.88
C LYS A 74 0.15 -13.24 -4.37
N TRP A 75 0.84 -14.02 -3.54
CA TRP A 75 0.73 -13.91 -2.07
C TRP A 75 1.48 -12.70 -1.51
N SER A 76 2.69 -12.36 -1.98
CA SER A 76 3.38 -11.17 -1.48
C SER A 76 2.69 -9.87 -1.92
N THR A 77 2.11 -9.82 -3.12
CA THR A 77 1.34 -8.64 -3.59
C THR A 77 0.07 -8.42 -2.77
N LEU A 78 -0.67 -9.50 -2.45
CA LEU A 78 -1.82 -9.42 -1.54
C LEU A 78 -1.39 -9.09 -0.09
N SER A 79 -0.29 -9.66 0.39
CA SER A 79 0.24 -9.36 1.73
C SER A 79 0.68 -7.91 1.87
N TYR A 80 1.30 -7.36 0.82
CA TYR A 80 1.66 -5.96 0.72
C TYR A 80 0.44 -5.04 0.76
N ALA A 81 -0.60 -5.35 -0.02
CA ALA A 81 -1.85 -4.60 -0.03
C ALA A 81 -2.57 -4.61 1.33
N ILE A 82 -2.60 -5.74 2.04
CA ILE A 82 -3.17 -5.84 3.39
C ILE A 82 -2.30 -5.12 4.44
N SER A 83 -0.98 -5.06 4.24
CA SER A 83 -0.06 -4.47 5.21
C SER A 83 0.03 -2.95 5.12
N ILE A 84 -0.17 -2.33 3.94
CA ILE A 84 -0.20 -0.86 3.81
C ILE A 84 -1.42 -0.23 4.51
N LEU A 85 -2.55 -0.96 4.61
CA LEU A 85 -3.73 -0.53 5.39
C LEU A 85 -3.55 -0.79 6.91
N GLY A 86 -2.76 -1.80 7.28
CA GLY A 86 -2.13 -1.86 8.61
C GLY A 86 -3.04 -1.98 9.84
N VAL A 87 -4.27 -2.45 9.64
CA VAL A 87 -5.42 -2.30 10.55
C VAL A 87 -5.12 -2.52 12.05
N LEU A 88 -4.35 -3.54 12.44
CA LEU A 88 -4.04 -3.78 13.85
C LEU A 88 -3.25 -2.64 14.51
N GLY A 89 -2.41 -1.93 13.76
CA GLY A 89 -1.78 -0.69 14.21
C GLY A 89 -2.75 0.49 14.09
N SER A 90 -3.30 0.64 12.89
CA SER A 90 -4.00 1.85 12.47
C SER A 90 -5.34 2.11 13.17
N VAL A 91 -6.07 1.06 13.57
CA VAL A 91 -7.30 1.22 14.36
C VAL A 91 -6.97 1.70 15.78
N PRO A 92 -6.11 1.02 16.58
CA PRO A 92 -5.66 1.56 17.87
C PRO A 92 -5.08 2.97 17.85
N ALA A 93 -4.38 3.34 16.76
CA ALA A 93 -3.87 4.69 16.57
C ALA A 93 -4.98 5.75 16.45
N THR A 94 -6.03 5.47 15.66
CA THR A 94 -7.03 6.47 15.28
C THR A 94 -8.33 6.43 16.09
N PHE A 95 -8.61 5.33 16.79
CA PHE A 95 -9.85 5.04 17.52
C PHE A 95 -10.28 6.13 18.52
N GLY A 96 -9.33 6.89 19.10
CA GLY A 96 -9.65 8.02 19.97
C GLY A 96 -10.45 9.15 19.29
N SER A 97 -10.29 9.32 17.98
CA SER A 97 -10.95 10.40 17.21
C SER A 97 -12.48 10.23 17.11
N PRO A 98 -13.04 9.11 16.58
CA PRO A 98 -14.49 8.92 16.54
C PRO A 98 -15.13 8.79 17.93
N VAL A 99 -14.41 8.20 18.89
CA VAL A 99 -14.91 8.00 20.27
C VAL A 99 -15.04 9.34 21.02
N SER A 100 -14.07 10.25 20.86
CA SER A 100 -14.14 11.61 21.43
C SER A 100 -15.11 12.52 20.69
N ALA A 101 -15.19 12.44 19.35
CA ALA A 101 -16.13 13.26 18.58
C ALA A 101 -17.59 12.89 18.86
N GLY A 102 -17.94 11.60 18.73
CA GLY A 102 -19.34 11.14 18.69
C GLY A 102 -19.68 9.88 19.48
N GLY A 103 -18.78 9.38 20.33
CA GLY A 103 -19.03 8.19 21.18
C GLY A 103 -18.82 6.84 20.48
N PRO A 104 -19.10 5.72 21.18
CA PRO A 104 -18.79 4.36 20.69
C PRO A 104 -19.59 3.98 19.44
N ALA A 105 -20.87 4.37 19.35
CA ALA A 105 -21.69 4.08 18.17
C ALA A 105 -21.16 4.80 16.92
N THR A 106 -20.56 5.99 17.09
CA THR A 106 -19.87 6.69 16.00
C THR A 106 -18.67 5.91 15.51
N ALA A 107 -17.82 5.38 16.39
CA ALA A 107 -16.68 4.56 15.97
C ALA A 107 -17.13 3.32 15.17
N VAL A 108 -18.10 2.57 15.69
CA VAL A 108 -18.60 1.33 15.04
C VAL A 108 -19.25 1.60 13.68
N TRP A 109 -20.14 2.59 13.58
CA TRP A 109 -20.91 2.85 12.36
C TRP A 109 -20.13 3.68 11.32
N ALA A 110 -19.30 4.64 11.73
CA ALA A 110 -18.43 5.35 10.79
C ALA A 110 -17.43 4.37 10.16
N TRP A 111 -16.86 3.44 10.95
CA TRP A 111 -15.98 2.40 10.39
C TRP A 111 -16.69 1.54 9.34
N PHE A 112 -17.89 1.05 9.64
CA PHE A 112 -18.65 0.21 8.72
C PHE A 112 -19.01 0.95 7.41
N VAL A 113 -19.65 2.11 7.51
CA VAL A 113 -20.06 2.91 6.33
C VAL A 113 -18.84 3.39 5.54
N GLY A 114 -17.78 3.81 6.23
CA GLY A 114 -16.54 4.24 5.61
C GLY A 114 -15.84 3.11 4.86
N SER A 115 -15.81 1.89 5.42
CA SER A 115 -15.30 0.70 4.74
C SER A 115 -16.09 0.36 3.46
N CYS A 116 -17.42 0.53 3.49
CA CYS A 116 -18.26 0.36 2.30
C CYS A 116 -17.95 1.39 1.22
N MET A 117 -17.73 2.66 1.57
CA MET A 117 -17.39 3.72 0.61
C MET A 117 -15.95 3.59 0.09
N ALA A 118 -15.01 3.22 0.95
CA ALA A 118 -13.64 2.86 0.60
C ALA A 118 -13.61 1.74 -0.46
N MET A 119 -14.49 0.73 -0.37
CA MET A 119 -14.63 -0.31 -1.39
C MET A 119 -15.05 0.24 -2.76
N VAL A 120 -15.89 1.29 -2.80
CA VAL A 120 -16.28 1.94 -4.07
C VAL A 120 -15.09 2.68 -4.68
N ILE A 121 -14.41 3.51 -3.89
CA ILE A 121 -13.19 4.25 -4.31
C ILE A 121 -12.13 3.27 -4.81
N ALA A 122 -11.80 2.26 -4.01
CA ALA A 122 -10.80 1.24 -4.32
C ALA A 122 -11.14 0.43 -5.58
N SER A 123 -12.43 0.19 -5.86
CA SER A 123 -12.86 -0.48 -7.10
C SER A 123 -12.71 0.42 -8.33
N SER A 124 -13.02 1.72 -8.21
CA SER A 124 -12.80 2.71 -9.26
C SER A 124 -11.30 2.95 -9.55
N VAL A 125 -10.46 2.96 -8.51
CA VAL A 125 -9.00 3.00 -8.63
C VAL A 125 -8.49 1.70 -9.29
N ALA A 126 -8.96 0.52 -8.85
CA ALA A 126 -8.58 -0.77 -9.41
C ALA A 126 -8.80 -0.88 -10.93
N GLU A 127 -9.88 -0.31 -11.48
CA GLU A 127 -10.10 -0.26 -12.94
C GLU A 127 -9.02 0.56 -13.68
N LEU A 128 -8.56 1.66 -13.10
CA LEU A 128 -7.47 2.48 -13.65
C LEU A 128 -6.11 1.80 -13.52
N VAL A 129 -5.85 1.16 -12.37
CA VAL A 129 -4.64 0.36 -12.10
C VAL A 129 -4.50 -0.81 -13.08
N SER A 130 -5.61 -1.45 -13.43
CA SER A 130 -5.60 -2.58 -14.36
C SER A 130 -5.24 -2.16 -15.79
N ALA A 131 -5.63 -0.94 -16.20
CA ALA A 131 -5.32 -0.40 -17.52
C ALA A 131 -3.86 0.05 -17.65
N TYR A 132 -3.28 0.67 -16.60
CA TYR A 132 -1.93 1.25 -16.66
C TYR A 132 -1.08 0.90 -15.42
N PRO A 133 -0.66 -0.38 -15.27
CA PRO A 133 0.05 -0.88 -14.07
C PRO A 133 1.52 -0.43 -14.04
N THR A 134 1.79 0.84 -13.73
CA THR A 134 3.15 1.42 -13.64
C THR A 134 3.51 1.86 -12.22
N ALA A 135 4.81 1.94 -11.92
CA ALA A 135 5.31 2.46 -10.64
C ALA A 135 4.95 3.94 -10.39
N GLY A 136 4.53 4.68 -11.43
CA GLY A 136 4.00 6.04 -11.32
C GLY A 136 2.53 6.13 -10.92
N GLY A 137 1.81 5.02 -10.80
CA GLY A 137 0.43 4.96 -10.30
C GLY A 137 -0.53 5.95 -10.99
N MET A 138 -1.39 6.59 -10.19
CA MET A 138 -2.43 7.51 -10.67
C MET A 138 -1.88 8.76 -11.40
N TYR A 139 -0.62 9.13 -11.13
CA TYR A 139 0.10 10.18 -11.85
C TYR A 139 0.38 9.81 -13.32
N PHE A 140 0.67 8.53 -13.61
CA PHE A 140 0.87 8.03 -14.97
C PHE A 140 -0.46 7.78 -15.68
N VAL A 141 -1.48 7.27 -14.97
CA VAL A 141 -2.86 7.15 -15.49
C VAL A 141 -3.34 8.49 -16.05
N THR A 142 -3.01 9.60 -15.38
CA THR A 142 -3.35 10.97 -15.80
C THR A 142 -2.96 11.27 -17.26
N LYS A 143 -1.81 10.76 -17.75
CA LYS A 143 -1.37 10.93 -19.16
C LYS A 143 -2.34 10.34 -20.18
N HIS A 144 -3.09 9.32 -19.79
CA HIS A 144 -4.00 8.54 -20.64
C HIS A 144 -5.48 8.91 -20.45
N VAL A 145 -5.79 9.84 -19.54
CA VAL A 145 -7.16 10.33 -19.28
C VAL A 145 -7.29 11.85 -19.37
N VAL A 146 -6.26 12.56 -19.84
CA VAL A 146 -6.23 14.01 -20.04
C VAL A 146 -5.69 14.34 -21.45
N PRO A 147 -6.24 15.32 -22.20
CA PRO A 147 -5.76 15.65 -23.54
C PRO A 147 -4.30 16.14 -23.53
N LYS A 148 -3.56 15.90 -24.61
CA LYS A 148 -2.10 16.18 -24.69
C LYS A 148 -1.71 17.61 -24.27
N GLU A 149 -2.57 18.59 -24.55
CA GLU A 149 -2.44 20.01 -24.15
C GLU A 149 -2.44 20.25 -22.62
N HIS A 150 -3.00 19.32 -21.85
CA HIS A 150 -3.25 19.45 -20.41
C HIS A 150 -2.50 18.40 -19.57
N VAL A 151 -2.02 17.30 -20.16
CA VAL A 151 -1.25 16.24 -19.48
C VAL A 151 -0.16 16.80 -18.58
N ALA A 152 0.67 17.73 -19.09
CA ALA A 152 1.86 18.17 -18.37
C ALA A 152 1.53 18.89 -17.04
N ILE A 153 0.47 19.70 -16.99
CA ILE A 153 0.06 20.38 -15.74
C ILE A 153 -0.76 19.47 -14.82
N TRP A 154 -1.60 18.59 -15.38
CA TRP A 154 -2.40 17.64 -14.59
C TRP A 154 -1.51 16.59 -13.91
N SER A 155 -0.61 15.94 -14.65
CA SER A 155 0.36 15.01 -14.08
C SER A 155 1.30 15.71 -13.09
N TRP A 156 1.73 16.96 -13.35
CA TRP A 156 2.54 17.71 -12.38
C TRP A 156 1.83 17.87 -11.03
N ILE A 157 0.59 18.38 -11.02
CA ILE A 157 -0.16 18.62 -9.79
C ILE A 157 -0.46 17.29 -9.07
N ILE A 158 -0.98 16.29 -9.79
CA ILE A 158 -1.41 15.01 -9.20
C ILE A 158 -0.20 14.22 -8.67
N GLY A 159 0.93 14.24 -9.37
CA GLY A 159 2.16 13.58 -8.91
C GLY A 159 2.74 14.21 -7.65
N TRP A 160 2.76 15.54 -7.55
CA TRP A 160 3.19 16.22 -6.32
C TRP A 160 2.22 15.99 -5.16
N CYS A 161 0.90 16.01 -5.40
CA CYS A 161 -0.08 15.66 -4.37
C CYS A 161 0.08 14.22 -3.87
N ASN A 162 0.29 13.25 -4.76
CA ASN A 162 0.48 11.84 -4.39
C ASN A 162 1.79 11.66 -3.59
N PHE A 163 2.92 12.15 -4.09
CA PHE A 163 4.21 12.08 -3.40
C PHE A 163 4.18 12.75 -2.00
N LEU A 164 3.63 13.96 -1.89
CA LEU A 164 3.58 14.69 -0.63
C LEU A 164 2.57 14.10 0.35
N GLY A 165 1.45 13.56 -0.15
CA GLY A 165 0.46 12.83 0.66
C GLY A 165 1.04 11.53 1.23
N GLN A 166 1.67 10.70 0.39
CA GLN A 166 2.36 9.48 0.86
C GLN A 166 3.51 9.80 1.82
N ALA A 167 4.25 10.90 1.59
CA ALA A 167 5.29 11.34 2.53
C ALA A 167 4.72 11.74 3.89
N ALA A 168 3.59 12.45 3.90
CA ALA A 168 2.88 12.76 5.13
C ALA A 168 2.32 11.52 5.83
N GLY A 169 1.81 10.53 5.09
CA GLY A 169 1.39 9.22 5.63
C GLY A 169 2.55 8.48 6.29
N VAL A 170 3.68 8.35 5.61
CA VAL A 170 4.91 7.73 6.15
C VAL A 170 5.43 8.47 7.39
N ALA A 171 5.44 9.81 7.37
CA ALA A 171 5.81 10.63 8.52
C ALA A 171 4.84 10.43 9.70
N SER A 172 3.53 10.33 9.42
CA SER A 172 2.49 10.06 10.41
C SER A 172 2.65 8.69 11.05
N LEU A 173 2.92 7.65 10.26
CA LEU A 173 3.11 6.30 10.77
C LEU A 173 4.29 6.24 11.75
N ALA A 174 5.42 6.88 11.43
CA ALA A 174 6.56 6.98 12.33
C ALA A 174 6.25 7.79 13.62
N TYR A 175 5.48 8.88 13.52
CA TYR A 175 5.04 9.66 14.68
C TYR A 175 4.10 8.86 15.59
N THR A 176 3.12 8.15 14.99
CA THR A 176 2.18 7.27 15.68
C THR A 176 2.91 6.16 16.44
N ILE A 177 3.85 5.44 15.82
CA ILE A 177 4.64 4.40 16.50
C ILE A 177 5.46 5.01 17.65
N SER A 178 5.97 6.22 17.48
CA SER A 178 6.68 6.93 18.56
C SER A 178 5.75 7.22 19.75
N GLN A 179 4.52 7.65 19.50
CA GLN A 179 3.50 7.80 20.54
C GLN A 179 3.16 6.44 21.19
N MET A 180 3.06 5.35 20.44
CA MET A 180 2.79 4.01 20.99
C MET A 180 3.93 3.52 21.91
N VAL A 181 5.20 3.70 21.51
CA VAL A 181 6.36 3.35 22.32
C VAL A 181 6.41 4.21 23.59
N LEU A 182 6.15 5.52 23.47
CA LEU A 182 6.11 6.43 24.62
C LEU A 182 4.94 6.12 25.57
N ALA A 183 3.78 5.72 25.06
CA ALA A 183 2.67 5.19 25.86
C ALA A 183 3.06 3.91 26.62
N THR A 184 3.87 3.04 26.00
CA THR A 184 4.42 1.84 26.67
C THR A 184 5.33 2.22 27.84
N ALA A 185 6.14 3.28 27.71
CA ALA A 185 6.93 3.80 28.80
C ALA A 185 6.05 4.38 29.92
N VAL A 186 4.99 5.13 29.58
CA VAL A 186 4.01 5.64 30.55
C VAL A 186 3.38 4.48 31.35
N MET A 187 2.91 3.42 30.68
CA MET A 187 2.30 2.23 31.30
C MET A 187 3.16 1.55 32.39
N HIS A 188 4.50 1.66 32.29
CA HIS A 188 5.42 1.12 33.29
C HIS A 188 5.84 2.15 34.35
N SER A 189 5.76 3.44 34.03
CA SER A 189 6.28 4.55 34.85
C SER A 189 5.38 5.03 36.00
N PHE A 190 4.22 4.42 36.22
CA PHE A 190 3.33 4.80 37.32
C PHE A 190 3.97 4.57 38.69
N TYR A 191 4.02 5.62 39.51
CA TYR A 191 4.32 5.57 40.94
C TYR A 191 3.18 4.90 41.74
N GLU A 192 3.41 4.62 43.03
CA GLU A 192 2.42 4.02 43.93
C GLU A 192 1.19 4.93 44.19
N ASP A 193 1.31 6.24 43.95
CA ASP A 193 0.21 7.21 44.01
C ASP A 193 -0.63 7.28 42.73
N GLY A 194 -0.31 6.46 41.71
CA GLY A 194 -0.97 6.46 40.41
C GLY A 194 -0.52 7.56 39.45
N SER A 195 0.41 8.43 39.84
CA SER A 195 0.94 9.47 38.95
C SER A 195 2.03 8.93 38.00
N PRO A 196 2.11 9.39 36.73
CA PRO A 196 3.13 8.93 35.78
C PRO A 196 4.46 9.64 36.03
N SER A 197 5.51 8.87 36.36
CA SER A 197 6.89 9.38 36.52
C SER A 197 7.46 9.92 35.22
N PHE A 198 7.11 9.31 34.09
CA PHE A 198 7.52 9.77 32.77
C PHE A 198 6.37 10.48 32.05
N ARG A 199 6.59 11.75 31.68
CA ARG A 199 5.70 12.50 30.78
C ARG A 199 6.39 12.64 29.41
N PRO A 200 5.81 12.09 28.33
CA PRO A 200 6.36 12.25 26.98
C PRO A 200 6.47 13.73 26.59
N THR A 201 7.65 14.17 26.15
CA THR A 201 7.84 15.51 25.58
C THR A 201 7.70 15.44 24.05
N PRO A 202 7.26 16.51 23.37
CA PRO A 202 7.19 16.51 21.91
C PRO A 202 8.54 16.21 21.24
N LEU A 203 9.65 16.65 21.87
CA LEU A 203 11.01 16.36 21.45
C LEU A 203 11.33 14.85 21.51
N HIS A 204 10.90 14.13 22.56
CA HIS A 204 11.07 12.67 22.63
C HIS A 204 10.31 11.96 21.50
N THR A 205 9.08 12.40 21.20
CA THR A 205 8.27 11.85 20.09
C THR A 205 8.94 12.08 18.74
N VAL A 206 9.48 13.27 18.48
CA VAL A 206 10.11 13.60 17.19
C VAL A 206 11.45 12.91 17.00
N LEU A 207 12.32 12.85 18.02
CA LEU A 207 13.58 12.11 17.92
C LEU A 207 13.36 10.61 17.67
N LEU A 208 12.35 10.03 18.33
CA LEU A 208 11.97 8.63 18.11
C LEU A 208 11.35 8.42 16.71
N ALA A 209 10.56 9.38 16.20
CA ALA A 209 10.00 9.30 14.86
C ALA A 209 11.10 9.35 13.79
N ILE A 210 12.12 10.20 13.96
CA ILE A 210 13.29 10.24 13.07
C ILE A 210 14.07 8.91 13.14
N LEU A 211 14.26 8.33 14.34
CA LEU A 211 14.89 7.01 14.47
C LEU A 211 14.10 5.91 13.73
N ILE A 212 12.77 5.92 13.85
CA ILE A 212 11.89 4.96 13.16
C ILE A 212 11.90 5.18 11.64
N LEU A 213 11.93 6.42 11.15
CA LEU A 213 12.12 6.72 9.72
C LEU A 213 13.47 6.21 9.20
N CYS A 214 14.55 6.34 9.98
CA CYS A 214 15.86 5.77 9.63
C CYS A 214 15.83 4.22 9.61
N LEU A 215 15.06 3.57 10.51
CA LEU A 215 14.86 2.11 10.47
C LEU A 215 14.05 1.68 9.23
N PHE A 216 12.97 2.40 8.89
CA PHE A 216 12.24 2.18 7.63
C PHE A 216 13.15 2.37 6.41
N GLY A 217 13.96 3.43 6.40
CA GLY A 217 14.93 3.69 5.34
C GLY A 217 15.97 2.58 5.18
N ALA A 218 16.51 2.07 6.29
CA ALA A 218 17.43 0.94 6.30
C ALA A 218 16.79 -0.34 5.75
N ILE A 219 15.55 -0.65 6.16
CA ILE A 219 14.79 -1.82 5.68
C ILE A 219 14.46 -1.69 4.19
N CYS A 220 13.97 -0.52 3.74
CA CYS A 220 13.64 -0.25 2.34
C CYS A 220 14.86 -0.14 1.42
N SER A 221 16.06 0.02 2.00
CA SER A 221 17.36 -0.05 1.29
C SER A 221 17.89 -1.49 1.15
N LEU A 222 17.26 -2.50 1.78
CA LEU A 222 17.66 -3.90 1.60
C LEU A 222 17.38 -4.40 0.17
N THR A 223 17.91 -5.58 -0.15
CA THR A 223 17.66 -6.21 -1.46
C THR A 223 16.18 -6.53 -1.66
N THR A 224 15.69 -6.50 -2.91
CA THR A 224 14.33 -6.92 -3.27
C THR A 224 13.98 -8.31 -2.72
N LYS A 225 14.93 -9.25 -2.70
CA LYS A 225 14.75 -10.60 -2.14
C LYS A 225 14.57 -10.62 -0.62
N SER A 226 15.20 -9.69 0.09
CA SER A 226 14.99 -9.50 1.53
C SER A 226 13.63 -8.88 1.80
N LEU A 227 13.27 -7.83 1.05
CA LEU A 227 11.98 -7.15 1.14
C LEU A 227 10.81 -8.11 0.88
N HIS A 228 10.87 -8.89 -0.19
CA HIS A 228 9.87 -9.92 -0.51
C HIS A 228 9.64 -10.89 0.66
N LYS A 229 10.72 -11.45 1.24
CA LYS A 229 10.65 -12.39 2.37
C LYS A 229 10.04 -11.76 3.63
N ILE A 230 10.30 -10.48 3.87
CA ILE A 230 9.76 -9.72 5.00
C ILE A 230 8.26 -9.46 4.78
N VAL A 231 7.88 -8.90 3.62
CA VAL A 231 6.50 -8.54 3.27
C VAL A 231 5.56 -9.75 3.22
N LEU A 232 6.05 -10.95 2.87
CA LEU A 232 5.26 -12.18 2.86
C LEU A 232 4.62 -12.50 4.23
N TRP A 233 5.27 -12.15 5.35
CA TRP A 233 4.76 -12.40 6.70
C TRP A 233 3.80 -11.34 7.22
N PHE A 234 3.72 -10.16 6.58
CA PHE A 234 2.99 -9.02 7.13
C PHE A 234 1.48 -9.28 7.27
N ALA A 235 0.79 -9.78 6.24
CA ALA A 235 -0.65 -10.07 6.33
C ALA A 235 -1.00 -11.24 7.26
N PRO A 236 -0.28 -12.39 7.25
CA PRO A 236 -0.46 -13.42 8.26
C PRO A 236 -0.35 -12.89 9.69
N ILE A 237 0.67 -12.08 9.99
CA ILE A 237 0.86 -11.49 11.33
C ILE A 237 -0.27 -10.50 11.65
N ASN A 238 -0.62 -9.58 10.74
CA ASN A 238 -1.70 -8.61 10.93
C ASN A 238 -3.04 -9.30 11.24
N ILE A 239 -3.45 -10.28 10.43
CA ILE A 239 -4.74 -10.97 10.59
C ILE A 239 -4.75 -11.85 11.86
N LEU A 240 -3.72 -12.68 12.08
CA LEU A 240 -3.68 -13.58 13.23
C LEU A 240 -3.57 -12.82 14.55
N ALA A 241 -2.75 -11.76 14.62
CA ALA A 241 -2.64 -10.95 15.83
C ALA A 241 -3.94 -10.15 16.07
N SER A 242 -4.63 -9.67 15.02
CA SER A 242 -5.94 -9.00 15.18
C SER A 242 -7.00 -9.90 15.81
N VAL A 243 -7.15 -11.12 15.27
CA VAL A 243 -8.09 -12.12 15.81
C VAL A 243 -7.69 -12.51 17.23
N SER A 244 -6.41 -12.79 17.48
CA SER A 244 -5.90 -13.20 18.79
C SER A 244 -6.10 -12.11 19.85
N ILE A 245 -5.89 -10.84 19.51
CA ILE A 245 -6.09 -9.70 20.42
C ILE A 245 -7.57 -9.47 20.70
N CYS A 246 -8.46 -9.64 19.72
CA CYS A 246 -9.90 -9.54 19.97
C CYS A 246 -10.37 -10.63 20.94
N ILE A 247 -9.93 -11.88 20.74
CA ILE A 247 -10.23 -13.00 21.64
C ILE A 247 -9.64 -12.73 23.04
N ALA A 248 -8.38 -12.31 23.14
CA ALA A 248 -7.72 -12.01 24.40
C ALA A 248 -8.45 -10.90 25.18
N LEU A 249 -8.80 -9.78 24.54
CA LEU A 249 -9.55 -8.69 25.19
C LEU A 249 -10.93 -9.14 25.69
N LEU A 250 -11.69 -9.90 24.89
CA LEU A 250 -13.03 -10.36 25.26
C LEU A 250 -13.02 -11.37 26.43
N ILE A 251 -11.95 -12.15 26.57
CA ILE A 251 -11.72 -13.06 27.70
C ILE A 251 -11.23 -12.30 28.93
N LEU A 252 -10.22 -11.44 28.78
CA LEU A 252 -9.53 -10.76 29.89
C LEU A 252 -10.35 -9.61 30.50
N THR A 253 -11.27 -8.99 29.76
CA THR A 253 -12.13 -7.93 30.31
C THR A 253 -13.34 -8.54 31.03
N PRO A 254 -13.47 -8.47 32.37
CA PRO A 254 -14.65 -8.99 33.06
C PRO A 254 -15.91 -8.17 32.70
N ASP A 255 -15.89 -6.89 33.02
CA ASP A 255 -17.02 -5.96 32.86
C ASP A 255 -17.10 -5.39 31.44
N LYS A 256 -17.71 -6.16 30.53
CA LYS A 256 -17.99 -5.74 29.15
C LYS A 256 -19.22 -4.83 29.09
N ARG A 257 -19.13 -3.75 28.31
CA ARG A 257 -20.24 -2.79 28.09
C ARG A 257 -21.43 -3.46 27.39
N SER A 258 -22.65 -2.94 27.61
CA SER A 258 -23.85 -3.49 26.97
C SER A 258 -23.85 -3.22 25.46
N ALA A 259 -24.40 -4.15 24.67
CA ALA A 259 -24.52 -3.98 23.22
C ALA A 259 -25.33 -2.72 22.84
N LYS A 260 -26.33 -2.35 23.66
CA LYS A 260 -27.09 -1.09 23.48
C LYS A 260 -26.15 0.13 23.52
N TRP A 261 -25.24 0.19 24.49
CA TRP A 261 -24.28 1.28 24.58
C TRP A 261 -23.34 1.30 23.36
N VAL A 262 -22.77 0.15 22.99
CA VAL A 262 -21.84 0.02 21.85
C VAL A 262 -22.46 0.45 20.51
N PHE A 263 -23.70 0.05 20.23
CA PHE A 263 -24.33 0.27 18.91
C PHE A 263 -25.27 1.47 18.83
N THR A 264 -25.69 2.09 19.95
CA THR A 264 -26.69 3.18 19.95
C THR A 264 -26.31 4.42 20.75
N GLU A 265 -25.22 4.43 21.53
CA GLU A 265 -24.79 5.63 22.26
C GLU A 265 -24.03 6.61 21.35
N PHE A 266 -24.74 7.62 20.85
CA PHE A 266 -24.18 8.75 20.11
C PHE A 266 -24.04 9.96 21.03
N GLN A 267 -22.84 10.53 21.11
CA GLN A 267 -22.53 11.72 21.91
C GLN A 267 -22.26 12.95 21.02
N ASP A 268 -22.05 14.12 21.61
CA ASP A 268 -21.70 15.37 20.90
C ASP A 268 -20.41 15.98 21.47
N GLY A 269 -19.36 15.17 21.60
CA GLY A 269 -18.08 15.58 22.18
C GLY A 269 -17.28 16.56 21.32
N SER A 270 -17.63 16.73 20.04
CA SER A 270 -17.04 17.77 19.18
C SER A 270 -17.47 19.20 19.55
N GLY A 271 -18.52 19.38 20.37
CA GLY A 271 -19.02 20.71 20.77
C GLY A 271 -19.68 21.50 19.63
N TRP A 272 -20.06 20.85 18.53
CA TRP A 272 -20.76 21.50 17.40
C TRP A 272 -22.28 21.65 17.59
N GLY A 273 -22.86 21.11 18.68
CA GLY A 273 -24.29 21.19 18.96
C GLY A 273 -25.13 20.21 18.12
N SER A 274 -24.50 19.17 17.57
CA SER A 274 -25.15 18.21 16.68
C SER A 274 -24.45 16.86 16.69
N LYS A 275 -25.10 15.87 17.32
CA LYS A 275 -24.70 14.45 17.27
C LYS A 275 -24.47 13.96 15.83
N GLY A 276 -25.21 14.49 14.85
CA GLY A 276 -25.02 14.17 13.43
C GLY A 276 -23.70 14.70 12.86
N PHE A 277 -23.28 15.92 13.23
CA PHE A 277 -21.98 16.44 12.81
C PHE A 277 -20.82 15.73 13.53
N SER A 278 -20.98 15.50 14.84
CA SER A 278 -20.08 14.67 15.65
C SER A 278 -19.89 13.25 15.09
N PHE A 279 -20.95 12.65 14.52
CA PHE A 279 -20.85 11.37 13.79
C PHE A 279 -19.99 11.48 12.52
N LEU A 280 -20.20 12.52 11.70
CA LEU A 280 -19.47 12.70 10.44
C LEU A 280 -17.97 12.95 10.64
N LEU A 281 -17.57 13.58 11.75
CA LEU A 281 -16.16 13.72 12.14
C LEU A 281 -15.49 12.37 12.44
N GLY A 282 -16.27 11.34 12.81
CA GLY A 282 -15.75 10.00 13.09
C GLY A 282 -15.14 9.28 11.89
N PHE A 283 -15.51 9.65 10.66
CA PHE A 283 -14.92 9.09 9.44
C PHE A 283 -13.43 9.43 9.27
N LEU A 284 -12.87 10.39 10.02
CA LEU A 284 -11.45 10.74 9.99
C LEU A 284 -10.53 9.54 10.29
N SER A 285 -10.93 8.67 11.23
CA SER A 285 -10.19 7.44 11.55
C SER A 285 -10.17 6.45 10.39
N VAL A 286 -11.27 6.40 9.62
CA VAL A 286 -11.40 5.51 8.46
C VAL A 286 -10.63 6.07 7.27
N ALA A 287 -10.72 7.38 7.00
CA ALA A 287 -9.95 8.03 5.94
C ALA A 287 -8.43 7.86 6.17
N TRP A 288 -7.94 8.07 7.39
CA TRP A 288 -6.51 7.87 7.71
C TRP A 288 -6.07 6.40 7.60
N THR A 289 -6.94 5.43 7.93
CA THR A 289 -6.58 3.99 7.86
C THR A 289 -6.81 3.36 6.48
N MET A 290 -7.74 3.92 5.70
CA MET A 290 -8.14 3.43 4.37
C MET A 290 -7.79 4.49 3.32
N THR A 291 -6.49 4.62 3.08
CA THR A 291 -5.86 5.47 2.06
C THR A 291 -4.79 4.65 1.32
N ASP A 292 -3.98 5.27 0.45
CA ASP A 292 -2.93 4.62 -0.35
C ASP A 292 -3.47 3.44 -1.19
N TYR A 293 -4.68 3.60 -1.75
CA TYR A 293 -5.38 2.57 -2.54
C TYR A 293 -4.59 2.13 -3.79
N ASP A 294 -3.77 3.02 -4.38
CA ASP A 294 -2.88 2.67 -5.49
C ASP A 294 -1.49 2.20 -5.04
N GLY A 295 -1.28 1.94 -3.74
CA GLY A 295 0.02 1.53 -3.18
C GLY A 295 0.65 0.29 -3.84
N THR A 296 -0.15 -0.65 -4.34
CA THR A 296 0.35 -1.81 -5.10
C THR A 296 0.90 -1.44 -6.49
N THR A 297 0.51 -0.31 -7.07
CA THR A 297 1.02 0.16 -8.37
C THR A 297 2.48 0.55 -8.30
N HIS A 298 2.90 1.16 -7.20
CA HIS A 298 4.30 1.52 -6.94
C HIS A 298 5.22 0.29 -6.86
N MET A 299 4.66 -0.93 -6.78
CA MET A 299 5.36 -2.21 -6.86
C MET A 299 5.05 -3.02 -8.14
N SER A 300 4.43 -2.43 -9.17
CA SER A 300 4.05 -3.15 -10.40
C SER A 300 5.28 -3.63 -11.18
N GLU A 301 6.32 -2.82 -11.29
CA GLU A 301 7.59 -3.17 -11.95
C GLU A 301 8.34 -4.33 -11.22
N GLU A 302 7.97 -4.64 -9.97
CA GLU A 302 8.49 -5.78 -9.17
C GLU A 302 7.51 -6.98 -9.10
N THR A 303 6.33 -6.87 -9.72
CA THR A 303 5.22 -7.84 -9.63
C THR A 303 4.95 -8.49 -10.99
N HIS A 304 4.91 -9.83 -11.05
CA HIS A 304 4.40 -10.53 -12.24
C HIS A 304 2.88 -10.39 -12.36
N ASP A 305 2.35 -10.27 -13.57
CA ASP A 305 0.93 -10.23 -13.94
C ASP A 305 0.21 -9.13 -13.16
N ALA A 306 0.82 -7.93 -13.23
CA ALA A 306 0.45 -6.75 -12.43
C ALA A 306 -0.91 -6.17 -12.83
N ALA A 307 -1.24 -6.22 -14.12
CA ALA A 307 -2.53 -5.76 -14.67
C ALA A 307 -3.74 -6.48 -14.06
N VAL A 308 -3.59 -7.77 -13.67
CA VAL A 308 -4.66 -8.56 -13.04
C VAL A 308 -4.49 -8.63 -11.51
N ARG A 309 -3.25 -8.74 -11.00
CA ARG A 309 -3.02 -8.88 -9.55
C ARG A 309 -3.21 -7.58 -8.78
N GLY A 310 -2.75 -6.44 -9.32
CA GLY A 310 -2.97 -5.12 -8.73
C GLY A 310 -4.43 -4.88 -8.30
N PRO A 311 -5.41 -4.89 -9.23
CA PRO A 311 -6.82 -4.64 -8.90
C PRO A 311 -7.42 -5.68 -7.94
N ILE A 312 -7.03 -6.96 -8.03
CA ILE A 312 -7.49 -8.02 -7.13
C ILE A 312 -6.94 -7.79 -5.71
N SER A 313 -5.65 -7.50 -5.57
CA SER A 313 -5.00 -7.23 -4.28
C SER A 313 -5.56 -5.98 -3.61
N ILE A 314 -5.82 -4.90 -4.35
CA ILE A 314 -6.46 -3.67 -3.83
C ILE A 314 -7.84 -3.99 -3.23
N ARG A 315 -8.73 -4.62 -4.01
CA ARG A 315 -10.09 -4.94 -3.55
C ARG A 315 -10.12 -5.92 -2.38
N LEU A 316 -9.29 -6.97 -2.40
CA LEU A 316 -9.21 -7.92 -1.29
C LEU A 316 -8.64 -7.29 -0.02
N ALA A 317 -7.63 -6.42 -0.14
CA ALA A 317 -7.06 -5.72 0.99
C ALA A 317 -8.07 -4.81 1.69
N VAL A 318 -8.81 -4.00 0.94
CA VAL A 318 -9.86 -3.11 1.50
C VAL A 318 -11.00 -3.93 2.12
N LEU A 319 -11.38 -5.07 1.52
CA LEU A 319 -12.41 -5.95 2.08
C LEU A 319 -11.99 -6.57 3.41
N VAL A 320 -10.81 -7.21 3.44
CA VAL A 320 -10.26 -7.83 4.65
C VAL A 320 -10.03 -6.78 5.73
N SER A 321 -9.50 -5.61 5.36
CA SER A 321 -9.19 -4.53 6.29
C SER A 321 -10.44 -3.90 6.89
N GLY A 322 -11.48 -3.68 6.10
CA GLY A 322 -12.77 -3.18 6.58
C GLY A 322 -13.40 -4.15 7.60
N LEU A 323 -13.42 -5.44 7.29
CA LEU A 323 -13.98 -6.49 8.17
C LEU A 323 -13.18 -6.65 9.48
N VAL A 324 -11.85 -6.77 9.39
CA VAL A 324 -10.98 -6.93 10.57
C VAL A 324 -10.98 -5.65 11.42
N GLY A 325 -11.01 -4.48 10.81
CA GLY A 325 -11.06 -3.19 11.52
C GLY A 325 -12.40 -2.96 12.22
N TRP A 326 -13.50 -3.44 11.63
CA TRP A 326 -14.81 -3.39 12.27
C TRP A 326 -14.86 -4.31 13.50
N MET A 327 -14.33 -5.53 13.38
CA MET A 327 -14.18 -6.48 14.49
C MET A 327 -13.33 -5.89 15.64
N LEU A 328 -12.20 -5.26 15.33
CA LEU A 328 -11.35 -4.57 16.32
C LEU A 328 -12.10 -3.41 16.98
N THR A 329 -12.72 -2.53 16.20
CA THR A 329 -13.46 -1.34 16.67
C THR A 329 -14.62 -1.73 17.59
N VAL A 330 -15.42 -2.73 17.20
CA VAL A 330 -16.50 -3.29 18.03
C VAL A 330 -15.94 -3.87 19.32
N THR A 331 -14.84 -4.63 19.26
CA THR A 331 -14.22 -5.24 20.45
C THR A 331 -13.69 -4.19 21.43
N PHE A 332 -13.01 -3.14 20.95
CA PHE A 332 -12.55 -2.04 21.79
C PHE A 332 -13.72 -1.28 22.45
N CYS A 333 -14.84 -1.10 21.75
CA CYS A 333 -16.04 -0.52 22.35
C CYS A 333 -16.66 -1.41 23.44
N PHE A 334 -16.70 -2.74 23.24
CA PHE A 334 -17.17 -3.67 24.28
C PHE A 334 -16.26 -3.71 25.52
N CYS A 335 -14.94 -3.52 25.34
CA CYS A 335 -13.96 -3.56 26.42
C CYS A 335 -13.70 -2.19 27.10
N MET A 336 -14.46 -1.15 26.74
CA MET A 336 -14.33 0.19 27.32
C MET A 336 -15.05 0.30 28.67
N SER A 337 -14.44 -0.26 29.71
CA SER A 337 -15.01 -0.32 31.06
C SER A 337 -15.27 1.07 31.67
N ASP A 338 -14.32 2.00 31.58
CA ASP A 338 -14.47 3.41 31.99
C ASP A 338 -14.20 4.35 30.81
N TYR A 339 -15.22 5.05 30.33
CA TYR A 339 -15.09 5.98 29.20
C TYR A 339 -14.24 7.21 29.54
N GLU A 340 -14.44 7.80 30.72
CA GLU A 340 -13.81 9.08 31.06
C GLU A 340 -12.32 8.87 31.41
N GLY A 341 -12.00 7.90 32.27
CA GLY A 341 -10.61 7.59 32.62
C GLY A 341 -9.78 7.02 31.45
N ILE A 342 -10.42 6.36 30.48
CA ILE A 342 -9.74 5.96 29.23
C ILE A 342 -9.47 7.17 28.33
N MET A 343 -10.44 8.09 28.17
CA MET A 343 -10.27 9.27 27.32
C MET A 343 -9.36 10.34 27.95
N SER A 344 -9.25 10.42 29.28
CA SER A 344 -8.33 11.30 29.99
C SER A 344 -6.98 10.65 30.35
N SER A 345 -6.70 9.44 29.84
CA SER A 345 -5.51 8.67 30.25
C SER A 345 -4.19 9.37 29.90
N PRO A 346 -3.20 9.43 30.81
CA PRO A 346 -1.87 9.98 30.53
C PRO A 346 -1.06 9.17 29.50
N THR A 347 -1.54 8.01 29.06
CA THR A 347 -0.97 7.26 27.93
C THR A 347 -1.15 7.99 26.58
N GLY A 348 -2.13 8.90 26.47
CA GLY A 348 -2.44 9.65 25.25
C GLY A 348 -3.08 8.83 24.12
N LEU A 349 -3.26 7.52 24.29
CA LEU A 349 -3.84 6.61 23.30
C LEU A 349 -4.88 5.71 23.99
N PRO A 350 -6.20 5.95 23.81
CA PRO A 350 -7.27 5.25 24.53
C PRO A 350 -7.16 3.72 24.49
N VAL A 351 -6.72 3.13 23.38
CA VAL A 351 -6.61 1.67 23.25
C VAL A 351 -5.42 1.10 24.04
N ALA A 352 -4.36 1.87 24.30
CA ALA A 352 -3.30 1.47 25.22
C ALA A 352 -3.85 1.32 26.65
N GLN A 353 -4.75 2.23 27.08
CA GLN A 353 -5.44 2.11 28.36
C GLN A 353 -6.42 0.93 28.40
N ILE A 354 -7.13 0.61 27.30
CA ILE A 354 -7.97 -0.60 27.22
C ILE A 354 -7.12 -1.86 27.42
N PHE A 355 -5.96 -1.98 26.76
CA PHE A 355 -5.05 -3.12 26.96
C PHE A 355 -4.49 -3.18 28.39
N PHE A 356 -4.15 -2.04 29.00
CA PHE A 356 -3.72 -1.97 30.40
C PHE A 356 -4.83 -2.42 31.37
N ASN A 357 -6.06 -1.96 31.16
CA ASN A 357 -7.21 -2.28 32.02
C ASN A 357 -7.60 -3.77 31.94
N ALA A 358 -7.49 -4.39 30.76
CA ALA A 358 -7.82 -5.81 30.57
C ALA A 358 -6.66 -6.75 30.95
N GLY A 359 -5.43 -6.44 30.54
CA GLY A 359 -4.28 -7.35 30.68
C GLY A 359 -3.28 -6.98 31.79
N GLY A 360 -3.51 -5.89 32.53
CA GLY A 360 -2.54 -5.31 33.45
C GLY A 360 -1.24 -4.86 32.76
N LYS A 361 -0.20 -4.58 33.54
CA LYS A 361 1.12 -4.16 33.02
C LYS A 361 1.68 -5.18 32.00
N THR A 362 1.74 -6.46 32.35
CA THR A 362 2.37 -7.49 31.51
C THR A 362 1.52 -7.88 30.29
N GLY A 363 0.26 -8.27 30.48
CA GLY A 363 -0.61 -8.71 29.39
C GLY A 363 -0.97 -7.58 28.43
N GLY A 364 -1.22 -6.37 28.96
CA GLY A 364 -1.46 -5.18 28.14
C GLY A 364 -0.28 -4.84 27.24
N THR A 365 0.95 -4.89 27.77
CA THR A 365 2.18 -4.64 27.02
C THR A 365 2.43 -5.69 25.94
N ILE A 366 2.12 -6.97 26.18
CA ILE A 366 2.27 -8.03 25.17
C ILE A 366 1.29 -7.81 24.01
N MET A 367 0.03 -7.46 24.28
CA MET A 367 -0.93 -7.10 23.22
C MET A 367 -0.48 -5.85 22.44
N TRP A 368 -0.01 -4.83 23.16
CA TRP A 368 0.48 -3.58 22.57
C TRP A 368 1.74 -3.74 21.72
N PHE A 369 2.63 -4.69 22.07
CA PHE A 369 3.79 -5.02 21.25
C PHE A 369 3.39 -5.51 19.85
N PHE A 370 2.36 -6.34 19.72
CA PHE A 370 1.87 -6.79 18.40
C PHE A 370 1.21 -5.66 17.60
N VAL A 371 0.52 -4.72 18.26
CA VAL A 371 0.00 -3.49 17.65
C VAL A 371 1.14 -2.64 17.07
N MET A 372 2.18 -2.38 17.86
CA MET A 372 3.38 -1.66 17.40
C MET A 372 4.13 -2.38 16.28
N LEU A 373 4.26 -3.71 16.36
CA LEU A 373 4.93 -4.53 15.35
C LEU A 373 4.22 -4.46 13.99
N VAL A 374 2.89 -4.56 13.97
CA VAL A 374 2.12 -4.41 12.72
C VAL A 374 2.17 -2.98 12.21
N GLN A 375 2.05 -1.97 13.08
CA GLN A 375 2.17 -0.57 12.64
C GLN A 375 3.55 -0.28 12.03
N PHE A 376 4.62 -0.87 12.57
CA PHE A 376 5.97 -0.78 12.03
C PHE A 376 6.09 -1.45 10.66
N PHE A 377 5.49 -2.62 10.45
CA PHE A 377 5.42 -3.26 9.14
C PHE A 377 4.61 -2.44 8.11
N THR A 378 3.53 -1.78 8.53
CA THR A 378 2.78 -0.83 7.70
C THR A 378 3.62 0.37 7.28
N GLY A 379 4.37 0.96 8.21
CA GLY A 379 5.32 2.03 7.89
C GLY A 379 6.43 1.60 6.94
N CYS A 380 6.90 0.35 7.03
CA CYS A 380 7.81 -0.22 6.03
C CYS A 380 7.15 -0.34 4.64
N SER A 381 5.90 -0.80 4.55
CA SER A 381 5.17 -0.89 3.27
C SER A 381 4.91 0.49 2.65
N ALA A 382 4.46 1.48 3.44
CA ALA A 382 4.24 2.84 2.95
C ALA A 382 5.55 3.54 2.53
N MET A 383 6.65 3.34 3.28
CA MET A 383 7.97 3.84 2.88
C MET A 383 8.43 3.21 1.56
N LEU A 384 8.15 1.92 1.34
CA LEU A 384 8.50 1.22 0.10
C LEU A 384 7.70 1.75 -1.11
N ALA A 385 6.39 1.98 -0.96
CA ALA A 385 5.56 2.64 -1.98
C ALA A 385 6.11 4.02 -2.35
N ASN A 386 6.28 4.88 -1.35
CA ASN A 386 6.69 6.26 -1.57
C ASN A 386 8.11 6.36 -2.17
N ALA A 387 9.05 5.50 -1.74
CA ALA A 387 10.38 5.45 -2.35
C ALA A 387 10.35 5.03 -3.84
N ARG A 388 9.38 4.22 -4.27
CA ARG A 388 9.18 3.87 -5.69
C ARG A 388 8.47 4.98 -6.46
N MET A 389 7.47 5.65 -5.86
CA MET A 389 6.87 6.85 -6.41
C MET A 389 7.93 7.95 -6.63
N ALA A 390 8.77 8.22 -5.62
CA ALA A 390 9.87 9.19 -5.70
C ALA A 390 10.90 8.84 -6.79
N TYR A 391 11.22 7.56 -6.98
CA TYR A 391 12.05 7.07 -8.06
C TYR A 391 11.40 7.30 -9.44
N ALA A 392 10.13 6.94 -9.62
CA ALA A 392 9.41 7.18 -10.88
C ALA A 392 9.31 8.68 -11.23
N PHE A 393 9.08 9.52 -10.22
CA PHE A 393 9.07 10.99 -10.37
C PHE A 393 10.47 11.56 -10.70
N SER A 394 11.53 10.89 -10.22
CA SER A 394 12.91 11.21 -10.61
C SER A 394 13.17 10.84 -12.08
N ARG A 395 12.75 9.64 -12.52
CA ARG A 395 12.86 9.14 -13.90
C ARG A 395 12.19 10.08 -14.93
N ASP A 396 11.08 10.72 -14.57
CA ASP A 396 10.41 11.75 -15.38
C ASP A 396 10.97 13.18 -15.20
N ARG A 397 12.08 13.34 -14.48
CA ARG A 397 12.78 14.61 -14.19
C ARG A 397 11.93 15.65 -13.45
N ALA A 398 11.05 15.22 -12.54
CA ALA A 398 10.23 16.13 -11.73
C ALA A 398 10.98 16.75 -10.53
N PHE A 399 12.01 16.08 -10.00
CA PHE A 399 12.84 16.59 -8.90
C PHE A 399 14.08 17.37 -9.38
N PRO A 400 14.56 18.37 -8.61
CA PRO A 400 15.89 18.92 -8.80
C PRO A 400 16.95 17.83 -8.53
N PHE A 401 18.00 17.80 -9.36
CA PHE A 401 19.03 16.74 -9.36
C PHE A 401 18.46 15.32 -9.57
N SER A 402 17.41 15.18 -10.39
CA SER A 402 16.78 13.89 -10.74
C SER A 402 17.79 12.78 -11.10
N GLU A 403 18.85 13.13 -11.84
CA GLU A 403 19.93 12.25 -12.28
C GLU A 403 20.74 11.62 -11.12
N PHE A 404 20.62 12.14 -9.88
CA PHE A 404 21.14 11.51 -8.67
C PHE A 404 20.11 10.56 -8.03
N TRP A 405 18.85 10.98 -7.95
CA TRP A 405 17.76 10.24 -7.29
C TRP A 405 17.25 9.02 -8.08
N GLU A 406 17.35 9.06 -9.41
CA GLU A 406 16.96 7.97 -10.32
C GLU A 406 17.98 6.80 -10.37
N ASN A 407 19.09 6.87 -9.63
CA ASN A 407 20.07 5.77 -9.60
C ASN A 407 19.58 4.57 -8.78
N VAL A 408 19.28 3.46 -9.46
CA VAL A 408 19.13 2.14 -8.84
C VAL A 408 20.51 1.62 -8.44
N ASN A 409 20.69 1.25 -7.17
CA ASN A 409 21.95 0.69 -6.69
C ASN A 409 22.14 -0.74 -7.23
N ARG A 410 23.25 -0.97 -7.95
CA ARG A 410 23.55 -2.25 -8.61
C ARG A 410 23.58 -3.44 -7.65
N VAL A 411 23.96 -3.26 -6.38
CA VAL A 411 24.07 -4.34 -5.39
C VAL A 411 22.72 -4.70 -4.78
N THR A 412 21.91 -3.71 -4.40
CA THR A 412 20.61 -3.95 -3.75
C THR A 412 19.47 -4.13 -4.74
N GLN A 413 19.63 -3.66 -5.98
CA GLN A 413 18.59 -3.54 -7.01
C GLN A 413 17.44 -2.62 -6.58
N THR A 414 17.72 -1.64 -5.70
CA THR A 414 16.75 -0.68 -5.16
C THR A 414 17.25 0.77 -5.27
N PRO A 415 16.34 1.77 -5.41
CA PRO A 415 16.70 3.18 -5.52
C PRO A 415 16.99 3.80 -4.14
N VAL A 416 18.11 3.38 -3.53
CA VAL A 416 18.52 3.78 -2.18
C VAL A 416 18.55 5.31 -2.00
N ASN A 417 18.97 6.06 -3.02
CA ASN A 417 18.98 7.52 -2.97
C ASN A 417 17.58 8.12 -2.79
N ALA A 418 16.57 7.58 -3.48
CA ALA A 418 15.17 8.01 -3.35
C ALA A 418 14.58 7.63 -1.99
N VAL A 419 14.96 6.47 -1.42
CA VAL A 419 14.57 6.08 -0.04
C VAL A 419 15.06 7.13 0.96
N TRP A 420 16.33 7.55 0.91
CA TRP A 420 16.86 8.54 1.85
C TRP A 420 16.33 9.96 1.60
N LEU A 421 15.96 10.32 0.37
CA LEU A 421 15.23 11.57 0.09
C LEU A 421 13.89 11.60 0.84
N VAL A 422 13.12 10.50 0.80
CA VAL A 422 11.85 10.37 1.56
C VAL A 422 12.12 10.42 3.06
N VAL A 423 13.12 9.69 3.58
CA VAL A 423 13.47 9.72 5.02
C VAL A 423 13.77 11.13 5.51
N VAL A 424 14.57 11.91 4.75
CA VAL A 424 14.88 13.31 5.09
C VAL A 424 13.62 14.17 5.05
N PHE A 425 12.80 14.07 4.00
CA PHE A 425 11.57 14.86 3.88
C PHE A 425 10.58 14.57 5.02
N CYS A 426 10.30 13.30 5.31
CA CYS A 426 9.45 12.87 6.42
C CYS A 426 10.02 13.29 7.79
N SER A 427 11.35 13.33 7.93
CA SER A 427 12.00 13.84 9.14
C SER A 427 11.79 15.35 9.30
N CYS A 428 11.95 16.13 8.23
CA CYS A 428 11.65 17.56 8.22
C CYS A 428 10.18 17.87 8.54
N MET A 429 9.23 17.06 8.06
CA MET A 429 7.82 17.17 8.47
C MET A 429 7.65 16.91 9.98
N ASN A 430 8.28 15.86 10.51
CA ASN A 430 8.19 15.53 11.93
C ASN A 430 8.82 16.60 12.85
N LEU A 431 9.82 17.37 12.40
CA LEU A 431 10.37 18.50 13.17
C LEU A 431 9.32 19.57 13.52
N ILE A 432 8.25 19.73 12.73
CA ILE A 432 7.11 20.63 13.05
C ILE A 432 6.45 20.22 14.37
N GLY A 433 6.45 18.91 14.68
CA GLY A 433 5.93 18.36 15.93
C GLY A 433 6.66 18.80 17.19
N ILE A 434 7.88 19.38 17.09
CA ILE A 434 8.58 19.96 18.24
C ILE A 434 7.86 21.24 18.71
N GLY A 435 7.33 22.03 17.78
CA GLY A 435 6.58 23.25 18.09
C GLY A 435 5.15 22.97 18.57
N SER A 436 4.48 21.95 18.01
CA SER A 436 3.13 21.56 18.41
C SER A 436 2.76 20.15 17.94
N THR A 437 2.57 19.23 18.89
CA THR A 437 2.01 17.88 18.66
C THR A 437 0.63 17.96 18.02
N LEU A 438 -0.24 18.88 18.46
CA LEU A 438 -1.60 18.99 17.93
C LEU A 438 -1.57 19.45 16.46
N THR A 439 -0.68 20.38 16.11
CA THR A 439 -0.53 20.86 14.73
C THR A 439 -0.04 19.75 13.81
N ILE A 440 0.99 18.97 14.17
CA ILE A 440 1.50 17.91 13.29
C ILE A 440 0.50 16.74 13.14
N VAL A 441 -0.19 16.34 14.21
CA VAL A 441 -1.27 15.33 14.13
C VAL A 441 -2.45 15.83 13.29
N THR A 442 -2.79 17.12 13.39
CA THR A 442 -3.80 17.76 12.51
C THR A 442 -3.39 17.62 11.05
N ILE A 443 -2.17 18.02 10.69
CA ILE A 443 -1.63 17.92 9.32
C ILE A 443 -1.76 16.48 8.77
N PHE A 444 -1.31 15.49 9.54
CA PHE A 444 -1.39 14.08 9.13
C PHE A 444 -2.82 13.55 8.95
N SER A 445 -3.75 14.03 9.77
CA SER A 445 -5.17 13.64 9.68
C SER A 445 -5.82 14.12 8.37
N ILE A 446 -5.25 15.15 7.74
CA ILE A 446 -5.80 15.83 6.56
C ILE A 446 -5.16 15.33 5.26
N THR A 447 -3.94 14.80 5.32
CA THR A 447 -3.26 14.33 4.11
C THR A 447 -3.92 13.10 3.50
N ALA A 448 -4.71 12.34 4.27
CA ALA A 448 -5.57 11.27 3.75
C ALA A 448 -6.70 11.79 2.83
N PRO A 449 -7.64 12.67 3.25
CA PRO A 449 -8.62 13.23 2.32
C PRO A 449 -7.99 14.06 1.18
N ALA A 450 -6.78 14.62 1.37
CA ALA A 450 -6.04 15.25 0.26
C ALA A 450 -5.56 14.24 -0.80
N LEU A 451 -5.13 13.03 -0.41
CA LEU A 451 -4.84 11.93 -1.33
C LEU A 451 -6.12 11.46 -2.05
N ASP A 452 -7.23 11.28 -1.34
CA ASP A 452 -8.52 10.91 -1.92
C ASP A 452 -8.98 11.90 -3.00
N ILE A 453 -8.85 13.21 -2.75
CA ILE A 453 -9.12 14.25 -3.75
C ILE A 453 -8.25 14.06 -5.00
N SER A 454 -6.99 13.65 -4.86
CA SER A 454 -6.08 13.42 -6.00
C SER A 454 -6.52 12.21 -6.84
N TYR A 455 -6.98 11.12 -6.21
CA TYR A 455 -7.54 9.96 -6.91
C TYR A 455 -8.83 10.31 -7.66
N ILE A 456 -9.70 11.08 -6.99
CA ILE A 456 -10.96 11.54 -7.54
C ILE A 456 -10.75 12.54 -8.69
N ALA A 457 -9.70 13.35 -8.67
CA ALA A 457 -9.35 14.23 -9.80
C ALA A 457 -9.06 13.43 -11.10
N VAL A 458 -8.35 12.30 -11.02
CA VAL A 458 -8.12 11.40 -12.16
C VAL A 458 -9.42 10.76 -12.64
N ILE A 459 -10.29 10.36 -11.71
CA ILE A 459 -11.60 9.76 -12.00
C ILE A 459 -12.54 10.77 -12.68
N ILE A 460 -12.51 12.04 -12.26
CA ILE A 460 -13.24 13.14 -12.91
C ILE A 460 -12.66 13.40 -14.30
N ALA A 461 -11.33 13.49 -14.45
CA ALA A 461 -10.68 13.72 -15.75
C ALA A 461 -11.11 12.68 -16.79
N ARG A 462 -11.08 11.39 -16.44
CA ARG A 462 -11.55 10.30 -17.31
C ARG A 462 -13.01 10.45 -17.76
N ARG A 463 -13.87 11.09 -16.96
CA ARG A 463 -15.28 11.34 -17.32
C ARG A 463 -15.47 12.63 -18.12
N VAL A 464 -14.72 13.68 -17.82
CA VAL A 464 -14.77 14.97 -18.54
C VAL A 464 -14.16 14.86 -19.94
N TYR A 465 -13.20 13.96 -20.14
CA TYR A 465 -12.53 13.74 -21.42
C TYR A 465 -12.89 12.42 -22.11
N GLU A 466 -13.96 11.74 -21.67
CA GLU A 466 -14.39 10.43 -22.21
C GLU A 466 -14.65 10.51 -23.74
N ASP A 467 -15.24 11.61 -24.21
CA ASP A 467 -15.52 11.86 -25.64
C ASP A 467 -14.29 12.32 -26.45
N ARG A 468 -13.15 12.63 -25.79
CA ARG A 468 -11.95 13.19 -26.43
C ARG A 468 -10.74 12.23 -26.41
N ILE A 469 -10.82 11.09 -25.70
CA ILE A 469 -9.71 10.17 -25.50
C ILE A 469 -10.22 8.73 -25.46
N GLN A 470 -9.70 7.89 -26.35
CA GLN A 470 -9.98 6.45 -26.33
C GLN A 470 -9.17 5.77 -25.21
N PHE A 471 -9.82 5.57 -24.06
CA PHE A 471 -9.26 4.82 -22.93
C PHE A 471 -9.19 3.32 -23.26
N THR A 472 -7.97 2.77 -23.34
CA THR A 472 -7.75 1.33 -23.47
C THR A 472 -8.01 0.66 -22.12
N PRO A 473 -9.02 -0.22 -21.98
CA PRO A 473 -9.36 -0.81 -20.70
C PRO A 473 -8.48 -2.02 -20.39
N GLY A 474 -8.11 -2.18 -19.12
CA GLY A 474 -7.33 -3.33 -18.65
C GLY A 474 -8.13 -4.62 -18.51
N PRO A 475 -7.49 -5.72 -18.07
CA PRO A 475 -8.16 -7.00 -17.80
C PRO A 475 -9.27 -6.96 -16.74
N PHE A 476 -9.18 -6.05 -15.76
CA PHE A 476 -10.24 -5.81 -14.78
C PHE A 476 -11.04 -4.56 -15.13
N GLN A 477 -12.35 -4.74 -15.32
CA GLN A 477 -13.28 -3.69 -15.73
C GLN A 477 -14.54 -3.74 -14.85
N LEU A 478 -15.11 -2.58 -14.54
CA LEU A 478 -16.41 -2.46 -13.86
C LEU A 478 -17.58 -2.46 -14.86
N GLY A 479 -17.30 -2.35 -16.15
CA GLY A 479 -18.31 -2.35 -17.22
C GLY A 479 -19.36 -1.28 -17.00
N ILE A 480 -20.64 -1.65 -17.06
CA ILE A 480 -21.78 -0.75 -16.80
C ILE A 480 -21.75 -0.10 -15.41
N TRP A 481 -21.13 -0.71 -14.40
CA TRP A 481 -21.01 -0.15 -13.06
C TRP A 481 -19.91 0.91 -12.92
N SER A 482 -19.01 1.02 -13.91
CA SER A 482 -17.93 2.01 -13.96
C SER A 482 -18.45 3.45 -13.82
N LYS A 483 -19.58 3.79 -14.44
CA LYS A 483 -20.16 5.15 -14.35
C LYS A 483 -20.80 5.45 -12.98
N PRO A 484 -21.76 4.67 -12.47
CA PRO A 484 -22.37 4.94 -11.15
C PRO A 484 -21.38 4.82 -9.99
N MET A 485 -20.45 3.85 -9.99
CA MET A 485 -19.46 3.73 -8.91
C MET A 485 -18.54 4.96 -8.84
N ASN A 486 -18.05 5.44 -9.99
CA ASN A 486 -17.24 6.66 -10.03
C ASN A 486 -18.04 7.88 -9.52
N ALA A 487 -19.33 8.01 -9.88
CA ALA A 487 -20.17 9.11 -9.39
C ALA A 487 -20.39 9.07 -7.87
N VAL A 488 -20.58 7.88 -7.29
CA VAL A 488 -20.67 7.69 -5.84
C VAL A 488 -19.34 8.01 -5.16
N ALA A 489 -18.22 7.52 -5.68
CA ALA A 489 -16.89 7.81 -5.14
C ALA A 489 -16.56 9.33 -5.14
N VAL A 490 -16.82 10.01 -6.26
CA VAL A 490 -16.67 11.47 -6.38
C VAL A 490 -17.52 12.19 -5.33
N THR A 491 -18.81 11.86 -5.26
CA THR A 491 -19.76 12.51 -4.34
C THR A 491 -19.36 12.30 -2.89
N TRP A 492 -18.96 11.08 -2.52
CA TRP A 492 -18.55 10.74 -1.16
C TRP A 492 -17.27 11.47 -0.74
N VAL A 493 -16.23 11.45 -1.57
CA VAL A 493 -14.95 12.11 -1.24
C VAL A 493 -15.11 13.62 -1.16
N CYS A 494 -15.86 14.24 -2.08
CA CYS A 494 -16.14 15.68 -2.02
C CYS A 494 -16.94 16.04 -0.76
N PHE A 495 -17.95 15.24 -0.40
CA PHE A 495 -18.72 15.43 0.84
C PHE A 495 -17.83 15.29 2.08
N ILE A 496 -17.08 14.19 2.20
CA ILE A 496 -16.32 13.90 3.42
C ILE A 496 -15.12 14.83 3.59
N SER A 497 -14.45 15.23 2.51
CA SER A 497 -13.36 16.20 2.57
C SER A 497 -13.83 17.56 3.09
N VAL A 498 -15.02 18.01 2.68
CA VAL A 498 -15.64 19.25 3.21
C VAL A 498 -15.89 19.13 4.71
N ILE A 499 -16.36 17.98 5.21
CA ILE A 499 -16.51 17.76 6.66
C ILE A 499 -15.16 17.75 7.38
N LEU A 500 -14.19 16.99 6.87
CA LEU A 500 -12.89 16.78 7.53
C LEU A 500 -11.95 18.00 7.46
N PHE A 501 -12.33 19.06 6.73
CA PHE A 501 -11.68 20.37 6.78
C PHE A 501 -12.24 21.30 7.89
N PHE A 502 -13.32 20.92 8.58
CA PHE A 502 -13.77 21.66 9.78
C PHE A 502 -12.94 21.29 11.03
N PRO A 503 -12.81 22.19 12.02
CA PRO A 503 -12.21 21.86 13.32
C PRO A 503 -12.95 20.71 14.04
N PRO A 504 -12.23 19.68 14.53
CA PRO A 504 -12.86 18.51 15.15
C PRO A 504 -13.46 18.79 16.54
N ILE A 505 -13.10 19.92 17.16
CA ILE A 505 -13.57 20.35 18.48
C ILE A 505 -13.87 21.85 18.45
N ARG A 506 -14.95 22.27 19.13
CA ARG A 506 -15.26 23.67 19.47
C ARG A 506 -15.15 23.91 20.98
N PRO A 507 -14.83 25.14 21.45
CA PRO A 507 -14.53 26.34 20.68
C PRO A 507 -13.19 26.25 19.92
N VAL A 508 -13.07 27.01 18.83
CA VAL A 508 -11.88 26.99 17.98
C VAL A 508 -10.79 27.89 18.56
N THR A 509 -9.61 27.32 18.77
CA THR A 509 -8.40 27.99 19.23
C THR A 509 -7.31 27.92 18.16
N ALA A 510 -6.27 28.74 18.24
CA ALA A 510 -5.11 28.61 17.36
C ALA A 510 -4.40 27.24 17.45
N SER A 511 -4.62 26.47 18.52
CA SER A 511 -4.08 25.12 18.68
C SER A 511 -4.94 24.02 18.05
N ASN A 512 -6.28 24.12 18.07
CA ASN A 512 -7.19 23.11 17.50
C ASN A 512 -7.79 23.48 16.12
N MET A 513 -7.48 24.68 15.61
CA MET A 513 -7.93 25.11 14.29
C MET A 513 -7.45 24.14 13.21
N ASN A 514 -8.35 23.79 12.29
CA ASN A 514 -8.04 22.88 11.21
C ASN A 514 -7.21 23.61 10.13
N TYR A 515 -5.90 23.38 10.13
CA TYR A 515 -4.96 23.96 9.17
C TYR A 515 -5.03 23.31 7.77
N ALA A 516 -6.06 22.52 7.47
CA ALA A 516 -6.20 21.77 6.21
C ALA A 516 -6.02 22.63 4.97
N ILE A 517 -6.85 23.67 4.87
CA ILE A 517 -6.86 24.57 3.72
C ILE A 517 -5.51 25.28 3.62
N CYS A 518 -4.86 25.61 4.74
CA CYS A 518 -3.53 26.22 4.74
C CYS A 518 -2.45 25.27 4.18
N VAL A 519 -2.45 23.99 4.56
CA VAL A 519 -1.45 23.02 4.09
C VAL A 519 -1.74 22.53 2.66
N ALA A 520 -3.00 22.24 2.33
CA ALA A 520 -3.39 21.89 0.97
C ALA A 520 -3.14 23.06 -0.01
N THR A 521 -3.43 24.30 0.41
CA THR A 521 -3.09 25.50 -0.38
C THR A 521 -1.58 25.71 -0.43
N PHE A 522 -0.82 25.47 0.64
CA PHE A 522 0.65 25.56 0.59
C PHE A 522 1.26 24.53 -0.37
N ILE A 523 0.79 23.28 -0.35
CA ILE A 523 1.22 22.21 -1.27
C ILE A 523 0.86 22.56 -2.73
N GLY A 524 -0.40 22.95 -2.98
CA GLY A 524 -0.85 23.36 -4.30
C GLY A 524 -0.12 24.60 -4.82
N PHE A 525 0.09 25.60 -3.96
CA PHE A 525 0.83 26.82 -4.27
C PHE A 525 2.32 26.53 -4.50
N PHE A 526 2.95 25.65 -3.72
CA PHE A 526 4.33 25.22 -3.95
C PHE A 526 4.47 24.51 -5.30
N SER A 527 3.56 23.56 -5.61
CA SER A 527 3.51 22.87 -6.90
C SER A 527 3.34 23.85 -8.07
N LEU A 528 2.42 24.83 -7.94
CA LEU A 528 2.18 25.88 -8.94
C LEU A 528 3.33 26.89 -9.06
N VAL A 529 3.98 27.27 -7.95
CA VAL A 529 5.15 28.17 -7.96
C VAL A 529 6.31 27.47 -8.65
N TRP A 530 6.58 26.19 -8.35
CA TRP A 530 7.62 25.43 -9.04
C TRP A 530 7.28 25.22 -10.53
N TRP A 531 5.99 25.03 -10.85
CA TRP A 531 5.49 24.98 -12.22
C TRP A 531 5.82 26.26 -13.01
N TYR A 532 5.46 27.42 -12.48
CA TYR A 532 5.69 28.71 -13.15
C TYR A 532 7.16 29.19 -13.09
N ALA A 533 7.90 28.86 -12.03
CA ALA A 533 9.31 29.25 -11.89
C ALA A 533 10.25 28.46 -12.82
N GLY A 534 9.96 27.18 -13.09
CA GLY A 534 10.83 26.32 -13.89
C GLY A 534 10.11 25.25 -14.71
N ALA A 535 9.30 24.39 -14.07
CA ALA A 535 8.91 23.12 -14.68
C ALA A 535 8.08 23.27 -15.98
N ARG A 536 7.32 24.35 -16.17
CA ARG A 536 6.63 24.67 -17.45
C ARG A 536 7.58 24.75 -18.67
N LYS A 537 8.89 24.90 -18.48
CA LYS A 537 9.90 24.95 -19.55
C LYS A 537 10.65 23.63 -19.79
N THR A 538 10.58 22.67 -18.86
CA THR A 538 11.41 21.44 -18.88
C THR A 538 10.61 20.14 -18.74
N TYR A 539 9.46 20.19 -18.08
CA TYR A 539 8.59 19.04 -17.81
C TYR A 539 7.49 18.93 -18.87
N THR A 540 7.34 17.72 -19.43
CA THR A 540 6.53 17.43 -20.62
C THR A 540 5.40 16.43 -20.36
N GLY A 541 5.10 16.13 -19.10
CA GLY A 541 4.39 14.91 -18.72
C GLY A 541 5.34 13.70 -18.60
N PRO A 542 4.82 12.53 -18.21
CA PRO A 542 5.60 11.28 -18.11
C PRO A 542 6.33 10.97 -19.42
N ARG A 543 7.65 10.73 -19.35
CA ARG A 543 8.54 10.61 -20.50
C ARG A 543 8.64 9.17 -21.00
N THR A 544 7.52 8.70 -21.53
CA THR A 544 7.44 7.47 -22.32
C THR A 544 8.29 7.61 -23.58
N GLN A 545 9.06 6.59 -23.93
CA GLN A 545 9.52 6.43 -25.31
C GLN A 545 8.35 5.84 -26.11
N ASP A 546 7.80 6.60 -27.06
CA ASP A 546 6.60 6.21 -27.81
C ASP A 546 6.91 5.14 -28.89
N LEU A 547 7.40 3.97 -28.45
CA LEU A 547 7.57 2.75 -29.25
C LEU A 547 6.23 2.00 -29.36
N LEU A 548 5.25 2.65 -30.00
CA LEU A 548 3.96 2.05 -30.35
C LEU A 548 4.10 1.08 -31.53
N ALA A 549 4.80 -0.04 -31.28
CA ALA A 549 4.66 -1.24 -32.09
C ALA A 549 3.28 -1.87 -31.80
N GLN A 550 2.35 -1.72 -32.74
CA GLN A 550 1.13 -2.51 -32.73
C GLN A 550 1.52 -3.99 -32.94
N LEU A 551 1.10 -4.86 -32.02
CA LEU A 551 1.27 -6.31 -32.22
C LEU A 551 0.43 -6.74 -33.43
N PRO A 552 0.94 -7.66 -34.28
CA PRO A 552 0.09 -8.38 -35.22
C PRO A 552 -1.04 -9.08 -34.46
N THR A 553 -2.25 -9.01 -34.97
CA THR A 553 -3.30 -9.93 -34.56
C THR A 553 -2.96 -11.31 -35.11
N GLU A 554 -2.57 -12.24 -34.23
CA GLU A 554 -2.57 -13.67 -34.54
C GLU A 554 -4.02 -14.15 -34.69
N GLU A 555 -4.62 -13.88 -35.85
CA GLU A 555 -5.66 -14.75 -36.39
C GLU A 555 -4.96 -16.06 -36.80
N PRO A 556 -5.39 -17.23 -36.33
CA PRO A 556 -4.79 -18.50 -36.73
C PRO A 556 -5.18 -18.79 -38.18
N ASP A 557 -4.23 -18.64 -39.10
CA ASP A 557 -4.39 -18.95 -40.52
C ASP A 557 -4.42 -20.48 -40.72
N ASP A 558 -5.61 -21.05 -40.60
CA ASP A 558 -5.88 -22.49 -40.65
C ASP A 558 -5.93 -22.98 -42.12
N SER A 559 -4.82 -22.77 -42.83
CA SER A 559 -4.63 -23.15 -44.24
C SER A 559 -3.59 -24.29 -44.39
N PRO A 560 -3.99 -25.50 -44.83
CA PRO A 560 -3.06 -26.62 -44.96
C PRO A 560 -2.30 -26.58 -46.29
N GLU A 561 -0.99 -26.30 -46.26
CA GLU A 561 -0.13 -26.45 -47.43
C GLU A 561 0.17 -27.92 -47.74
N GLU A 562 -0.21 -28.37 -48.94
CA GLU A 562 0.17 -29.69 -49.46
C GLU A 562 1.61 -29.69 -49.99
N TYR A 563 2.45 -30.61 -49.49
CA TYR A 563 3.80 -30.86 -50.03
C TYR A 563 3.77 -31.80 -51.24
N PRO A 564 4.46 -31.44 -52.34
CA PRO A 564 5.12 -32.38 -53.25
C PRO A 564 6.55 -32.73 -52.81
#